data_AF-A0A428R9T9-F1
#
_entry.id   AF-A0A428R9T9-F1
#
_cell.length_a   1.000
_cell.length_b   1.000
_cell.length_c   1.000
_cell.angle_alpha   90.00
_cell.angle_beta   90.00
_cell.angle_gamma   90.00
#
_symmetry.space_group_name_H-M   'P 1'
#
loop_
_entity.id
_entity.type
_entity.pdbx_description
1 polymer ?
#
loop_
_entity_poly.entity_id
_entity_poly.type
_entity_poly.pdbx_seq_one_letter_code
_entity_poly.pdbx_strand_id
1 'polypeptide(L)' 'MSDEPFYTLLLSTTEFPDEKRLRQAMKDIFPGQFWTFYEADGEYVITTHKKAEEVKRLIMEKLN' A
#
# COMPACT_ATOMS: atom_id res chain seq x y z
N MET A 1 -13.88 -10.53 14.98
CA MET A 1 -13.25 -9.51 14.10
C MET A 1 -12.09 -8.95 14.90
N SER A 2 -10.91 -8.82 14.30
CA SER A 2 -9.72 -8.29 14.99
C SER A 2 -9.99 -6.84 15.42
N ASP A 3 -9.69 -6.49 16.66
CA ASP A 3 -9.77 -5.10 17.18
C ASP A 3 -8.62 -4.21 16.65
N GLU A 4 -7.84 -4.71 15.69
CA GLU A 4 -6.73 -3.96 15.10
C GLU A 4 -7.23 -2.81 14.23
N PRO A 5 -6.73 -1.58 14.44
CA PRO A 5 -7.11 -0.42 13.63
C PRO A 5 -6.66 -0.61 12.19
N PHE A 6 -7.46 -0.06 11.26
CA PHE A 6 -7.05 0.11 9.87
C PHE A 6 -6.36 1.46 9.70
N TYR A 7 -5.33 1.48 8.86
CA TYR A 7 -4.59 2.67 8.46
C TYR A 7 -4.70 2.85 6.96
N THR A 8 -4.79 4.11 6.53
CA THR A 8 -4.84 4.48 5.12
C THR A 8 -3.60 5.27 4.73
N LEU A 9 -2.97 4.90 3.62
CA LEU A 9 -1.84 5.57 3.00
C LEU A 9 -2.26 6.07 1.62
N LEU A 10 -2.02 7.35 1.34
CA LEU A 10 -2.18 7.97 0.04
C LEU A 10 -0.82 8.04 -0.65
N LEU A 11 -0.74 7.57 -1.88
CA LEU A 11 0.47 7.58 -2.71
C LEU A 11 0.19 8.40 -3.97
N SER A 12 1.02 9.41 -4.23
CA SER A 12 0.94 10.14 -5.49
C SER A 12 1.36 9.25 -6.66
N THR A 13 0.58 9.26 -7.74
CA THR A 13 0.92 8.58 -9.00
C THR A 13 2.23 9.10 -9.61
N THR A 14 2.64 10.33 -9.28
CA THR A 14 3.93 10.90 -9.71
C THR A 14 5.13 10.27 -9.00
N GLU A 15 4.96 9.72 -7.79
CA GLU A 15 6.03 9.04 -7.04
C GLU A 15 6.21 7.58 -7.48
N PHE A 16 5.16 6.95 -8.03
CA PHE A 16 5.13 5.53 -8.36
C PHE A 16 4.58 5.29 -9.79
N PRO A 17 5.44 5.39 -10.83
CA PRO A 17 4.99 5.37 -12.23
C PRO A 17 4.59 3.97 -12.75
N ASP A 18 4.91 2.90 -12.02
CA ASP A 18 4.60 1.52 -12.43
C ASP A 18 3.61 0.86 -11.45
N GLU A 19 2.32 0.99 -11.76
CA GLU A 19 1.21 0.39 -11.00
C GLU A 19 1.36 -1.14 -10.86
N LYS A 20 1.84 -1.81 -11.91
CA LYS A 20 1.94 -3.27 -11.91
C LYS A 20 2.99 -3.73 -10.90
N ARG A 21 4.14 -3.03 -10.87
CA ARG A 21 5.20 -3.29 -9.91
C ARG A 21 4.77 -2.94 -8.48
N LEU A 22 4.04 -1.83 -8.30
CA LEU A 22 3.46 -1.46 -7.01
C LEU A 22 2.47 -2.53 -6.51
N ARG A 23 1.53 -2.99 -7.35
CA ARG A 23 0.58 -4.06 -7.00
C ARG A 23 1.29 -5.36 -6.64
N GLN A 24 2.38 -5.70 -7.32
CA GLN A 24 3.17 -6.88 -6.98
C GLN A 24 3.87 -6.70 -5.63
N ALA A 25 4.50 -5.55 -5.37
CA ALA A 25 5.09 -5.24 -4.09
C ALA A 25 4.07 -5.34 -2.95
N MET A 26 2.85 -4.84 -3.16
CA MET A 26 1.75 -4.97 -2.18
C MET A 26 1.38 -6.42 -1.89
N LYS A 27 1.26 -7.27 -2.91
CA LYS A 27 1.01 -8.71 -2.71
C LYS A 27 2.11 -9.37 -1.88
N ASP A 28 3.36 -8.99 -2.10
CA ASP A 28 4.51 -9.53 -1.38
C ASP A 28 4.60 -9.02 0.08
N ILE A 29 4.18 -7.77 0.33
CA ILE A 29 4.24 -7.14 1.67
C ILE A 29 3.15 -7.70 2.59
N PHE A 30 1.99 -8.06 2.03
CA PHE A 30 0.81 -8.48 2.80
C PHE A 30 0.36 -9.91 2.46
N PRO A 31 1.22 -10.95 2.59
CA PRO A 31 0.83 -12.32 2.31
C PRO A 31 -0.18 -12.81 3.34
N GLY A 32 -1.38 -13.20 2.89
CA GLY A 32 -2.44 -13.71 3.77
C GLY A 32 -3.08 -12.69 4.71
N GLN A 33 -2.74 -11.40 4.57
CA GLN A 33 -3.31 -10.30 5.34
C GLN A 33 -4.37 -9.56 4.52
N PHE A 34 -5.33 -8.93 5.21
CA PHE A 34 -6.29 -8.05 4.56
C PHE A 34 -5.63 -6.72 4.18
N TRP A 35 -5.89 -6.28 2.95
CA TRP A 35 -5.56 -4.95 2.47
C TRP A 35 -6.45 -4.60 1.27
N THR A 36 -6.61 -3.31 0.99
CA THR A 36 -7.27 -2.81 -0.22
C THR A 36 -6.37 -1.81 -0.94
N PHE A 37 -6.50 -1.76 -2.27
CA PHE A 37 -5.78 -0.85 -3.16
C PHE A 37 -6.70 -0.38 -4.27
N TYR A 38 -6.87 0.93 -4.40
CA TYR A 38 -7.67 1.56 -5.46
C TYR A 38 -7.12 2.95 -5.80
N GLU A 39 -7.55 3.52 -6.92
CA GLU A 39 -7.22 4.89 -7.32
C GLU A 39 -8.40 5.82 -6.98
N ALA A 40 -8.10 6.98 -6.42
CA ALA A 40 -9.06 8.06 -6.18
C ALA A 40 -8.36 9.40 -6.42
N ASP A 41 -8.98 10.28 -7.21
CA ASP A 41 -8.49 11.64 -7.49
C ASP A 41 -7.03 11.73 -7.97
N GLY A 42 -6.56 10.73 -8.73
CA GLY A 42 -5.18 10.68 -9.25
C GLY A 42 -4.14 10.21 -8.22
N GLU A 43 -4.58 9.70 -7.08
CA GLU A 43 -3.76 9.10 -6.03
C GLU A 43 -4.11 7.62 -5.86
N TYR A 44 -3.10 6.81 -5.55
CA TYR A 44 -3.31 5.43 -5.12
C TYR A 44 -3.55 5.38 -3.61
N VAL A 45 -4.68 4.78 -3.23
CA VAL A 45 -5.09 4.63 -1.85
C VAL A 45 -4.87 3.19 -1.40
N ILE A 46 -4.15 3.02 -0.29
CA ILE A 46 -3.91 1.73 0.36
C ILE A 46 -4.54 1.75 1.74
N THR A 47 -5.34 0.74 2.07
CA THR A 47 -5.84 0.55 3.45
C THR A 47 -5.48 -0.83 3.98
N THR A 48 -4.89 -0.91 5.17
CA THR A 48 -4.37 -2.15 5.80
C THR A 48 -4.31 -2.01 7.33
N HIS A 49 -4.11 -3.12 8.06
CA HIS A 49 -3.85 -3.10 9.50
C HIS A 49 -2.41 -2.66 9.87
N LYS A 50 -1.51 -2.52 8.89
CA LYS A 50 -0.16 -1.98 9.11
C LYS A 50 -0.14 -0.45 9.05
N LYS A 51 0.69 0.18 9.89
CA LYS A 51 0.84 1.64 9.94
C LYS A 51 1.34 2.20 8.61
N ALA A 52 0.79 3.34 8.17
CA ALA A 52 1.11 3.98 6.89
C ALA A 52 2.63 4.17 6.65
N GLU A 53 3.38 4.64 7.66
CA GLU A 53 4.84 4.81 7.56
C GLU A 53 5.59 3.49 7.33
N GLU A 54 5.14 2.41 7.96
CA GLU A 54 5.73 1.08 7.76
C GLU A 54 5.44 0.60 6.34
N VAL A 55 4.21 0.78 5.86
CA VAL A 55 3.83 0.42 4.49
C VAL A 55 4.64 1.20 3.47
N LYS A 56 4.78 2.53 3.64
CA LYS A 56 5.59 3.38 2.76
C LYS A 56 7.04 2.90 2.71
N ARG A 57 7.66 2.61 3.86
CA ARG A 57 9.02 2.07 3.92
C ARG A 57 9.15 0.75 3.16
N LEU A 58 8.24 -0.19 3.39
CA LEU A 58 8.26 -1.52 2.75
C LEU A 58 8.07 -1.43 1.23
N ILE A 59 7.21 -0.52 0.75
CA ILE A 59 7.04 -0.25 -0.68
C ILE A 59 8.35 0.28 -1.28
N MET A 60 8.97 1.27 -0.64
CA MET A 60 10.24 1.84 -1.11
C MET A 60 11.36 0.78 -1.16
N GLU A 61 11.44 -0.10 -0.15
CA GLU A 61 12.41 -1.20 -0.13
C GLU A 61 12.21 -2.23 -1.26
N LYS A 62 10.98 -2.43 -1.74
CA LYS A 62 10.66 -3.35 -2.84
C LYS A 62 10.86 -2.75 -4.22
N LEU A 63 10.76 -1.43 -4.33
CA LEU A 63 10.79 -0.72 -5.61
C LEU A 63 12.17 -0.14 -5.96
N ASN A 64 13.05 0.03 -4.96
CA ASN A 64 14.49 0.23 -5.15
C ASN A 64 15.18 -1.06 -5.63
#